data_AF-A0A2V6DZ27-F1
#
_entry.id   AF-A0A2V6DZ27-F1
#
_cell.length_a   1.000
_cell.length_b   1.000
_cell.length_c   1.000
_cell.angle_alpha   90.00
_cell.angle_beta   90.00
_cell.angle_gamma   90.00
#
_symmetry.space_group_name_H-M   'P 1'
#
loop_
_entity.id
_entity.type
_entity.pdbx_description
1 polymer ?
#
loop_
_entity_poly.entity_id
_entity_poly.type
_entity_poly.pdbx_seq_one_letter_code
_entity_poly.pdbx_strand_id
1 'polypeptide(L)'
;MPSGAGAILTNGFRYVSIAPVLLPAGSYTIGGFYSPTDSDQIVTSASTITTASGVIYDGSRIGLGFAFPPIDISGVPNSNFGPNFQFSTRTSVPDAGTTGSLFGLSLMGLAFLRRKIPA
;
A
#
# COMPACT_ATOMS: atom_id res chain seq x y z
N MET A 1 -15.87 -9.24 11.91
CA MET A 1 -16.09 -7.91 11.29
C MET A 1 -17.27 -7.26 11.99
N PRO A 2 -17.21 -6.01 12.47
CA PRO A 2 -18.39 -5.34 13.00
C PRO A 2 -19.40 -5.17 11.86
N SER A 3 -20.45 -5.99 11.81
CA SER A 3 -21.54 -5.82 10.86
C SER A 3 -22.49 -4.77 11.43
N GLY A 4 -22.58 -3.63 10.76
CA GLY A 4 -23.43 -2.52 11.20
C GLY A 4 -24.19 -1.99 10.01
N ALA A 5 -25.46 -2.39 9.87
CA ALA A 5 -26.37 -1.92 8.84
C ALA A 5 -26.64 -0.40 8.89
N GLY A 6 -26.09 0.33 9.86
CA GLY A 6 -26.34 1.75 10.10
C GLY A 6 -25.24 2.73 9.67
N ALA A 7 -24.08 2.27 9.19
CA ALA A 7 -23.00 3.18 8.77
C ALA A 7 -23.23 3.71 7.34
N ILE A 8 -23.03 5.02 7.14
CA ILE A 8 -23.07 5.68 5.82
C ILE A 8 -22.00 5.05 4.92
N LEU A 9 -22.40 4.72 3.69
CA LEU A 9 -21.47 4.25 2.67
C LEU A 9 -20.73 5.44 2.06
N THR A 10 -19.40 5.32 1.95
CA THR A 10 -18.57 6.24 1.19
C THR A 10 -18.14 5.52 -0.09
N ASN A 11 -18.65 5.96 -1.24
CA ASN A 11 -18.46 5.30 -2.55
C ASN A 11 -18.81 3.79 -2.54
N GLY A 12 -19.87 3.41 -1.82
CA GLY A 12 -20.32 2.02 -1.73
C GLY A 12 -19.62 1.18 -0.66
N PHE A 13 -18.62 1.72 0.04
CA PHE A 13 -17.88 0.99 1.08
C PHE A 13 -18.22 1.49 2.48
N ARG A 14 -18.23 0.56 3.45
CA ARG A 14 -18.22 0.87 4.89
C ARG A 14 -16.79 0.82 5.40
N TYR A 15 -16.37 1.88 6.08
CA TYR A 15 -15.04 1.95 6.68
C TYR A 15 -15.14 1.88 8.20
N VAL A 16 -14.25 1.12 8.80
CA VAL A 16 -14.05 1.06 10.26
C VAL A 16 -12.64 1.54 10.53
N SER A 17 -12.50 2.50 11.45
CA SER A 17 -11.18 3.00 11.85
C SER A 17 -10.37 1.92 12.57
N ILE A 18 -9.08 1.86 12.26
CA ILE A 18 -8.09 1.03 12.95
C ILE A 18 -7.03 1.92 13.59
N ALA A 19 -6.19 1.33 14.46
CA ALA A 19 -4.94 1.97 14.85
C ALA A 19 -4.11 2.26 13.59
N PRO A 20 -3.61 3.49 13.37
CA PRO A 20 -2.89 3.83 12.16
C PRO A 20 -1.65 2.95 11.94
N VAL A 21 -1.48 2.45 10.72
CA VAL A 21 -0.33 1.65 10.30
C VAL A 21 0.48 2.45 9.29
N LEU A 22 1.78 2.61 9.54
CA LEU A 22 2.69 3.20 8.57
C LEU A 22 3.15 2.12 7.59
N LEU A 23 2.87 2.31 6.32
CA LEU A 23 3.35 1.45 5.24
C LEU A 23 4.60 2.08 4.61
N PRO A 24 5.77 1.42 4.69
CA PRO A 24 6.93 1.78 3.86
C PRO A 24 6.62 1.72 2.36
N ALA A 25 7.54 2.18 1.52
CA ALA A 25 7.44 1.94 0.08
C ALA A 25 7.54 0.44 -0.20
N GLY A 26 6.59 -0.10 -0.98
CA GLY A 26 6.55 -1.51 -1.33
C GLY A 26 5.22 -1.93 -1.96
N SER A 27 5.10 -3.22 -2.26
CA SER A 27 3.87 -3.83 -2.78
C SER A 27 3.04 -4.40 -1.64
N TYR A 28 1.76 -4.05 -1.62
CA TYR A 28 0.81 -4.50 -0.60
C TYR A 28 -0.43 -5.09 -1.26
N THR A 29 -1.05 -6.06 -0.58
CA THR A 29 -2.33 -6.63 -0.98
C THR A 29 -3.37 -6.24 0.06
N ILE A 30 -4.46 -5.62 -0.35
CA ILE A 30 -5.63 -5.43 0.50
C ILE A 30 -6.50 -6.67 0.36
N GLY A 31 -6.65 -7.40 1.46
CA GLY A 31 -7.40 -8.65 1.50
C GLY A 31 -8.70 -8.51 2.28
N GLY A 32 -9.66 -9.37 1.93
CA GLY A 32 -10.89 -9.61 2.68
C GLY A 32 -11.23 -11.08 2.64
N PHE A 33 -11.94 -11.55 3.67
CA PHE A 33 -12.46 -12.91 3.73
C PHE A 33 -13.95 -12.88 3.46
N TYR A 34 -14.37 -13.56 2.39
CA TYR A 34 -15.78 -13.74 2.03
C TYR A 34 -16.19 -15.16 2.41
N SER A 35 -17.13 -15.28 3.34
CA SER A 35 -17.69 -16.59 3.70
C SER A 35 -18.72 -17.07 2.67
N PRO A 36 -19.01 -18.37 2.54
CA PRO A 36 -20.07 -18.87 1.65
C PRO A 36 -21.46 -18.31 1.95
N THR A 37 -21.68 -17.83 3.18
CA THR A 37 -22.93 -17.20 3.62
C THR A 37 -22.89 -15.68 3.51
N ASP A 38 -21.79 -15.12 2.99
CA ASP A 38 -21.64 -13.69 2.79
C ASP A 38 -22.44 -13.22 1.57
N SER A 39 -23.01 -12.02 1.67
CA SER A 39 -23.78 -11.38 0.60
C SER A 39 -23.14 -10.08 0.13
N ASP A 40 -21.96 -9.74 0.66
CA ASP A 40 -21.19 -8.59 0.22
C ASP A 40 -20.83 -8.74 -1.26
N GLN A 41 -21.18 -7.70 -2.02
CA GLN A 41 -20.92 -7.67 -3.46
C GLN A 41 -19.46 -7.28 -3.72
N ILE A 42 -18.90 -7.89 -4.76
CA ILE A 42 -17.61 -7.51 -5.34
C ILE A 42 -17.82 -7.03 -6.77
N VAL A 43 -16.96 -6.13 -7.23
CA VAL A 43 -16.88 -5.77 -8.65
C VAL A 43 -15.90 -6.70 -9.35
N THR A 44 -16.31 -7.24 -10.49
CA THR A 44 -15.47 -8.05 -11.37
C THR A 44 -15.41 -7.42 -12.76
N SER A 45 -14.34 -7.70 -13.51
CA SER A 45 -14.14 -7.22 -14.88
C SER A 45 -14.24 -5.69 -15.01
N ALA A 46 -13.58 -4.96 -14.12
CA ALA A 46 -13.61 -3.50 -14.15
C ALA A 46 -12.98 -2.98 -15.46
N SER A 47 -13.72 -2.14 -16.18
CA SER A 47 -13.27 -1.55 -17.46
C SER A 47 -12.16 -0.52 -17.27
N THR A 48 -12.12 0.13 -16.11
CA THR A 48 -11.13 1.16 -15.77
C THR A 48 -10.71 1.05 -14.31
N ILE A 49 -9.42 1.28 -14.03
CA ILE A 49 -8.88 1.37 -12.68
C ILE A 49 -8.32 2.76 -12.47
N THR A 50 -8.79 3.44 -11.42
CA THR A 50 -8.26 4.74 -10.99
C THR A 50 -7.67 4.57 -9.60
N THR A 51 -6.38 4.86 -9.46
CA THR A 51 -5.68 4.84 -8.18
C THR A 51 -5.37 6.25 -7.71
N ALA A 52 -5.20 6.41 -6.40
CA ALA A 52 -4.68 7.65 -5.84
C ALA A 52 -3.20 7.84 -6.21
N SER A 53 -2.72 9.09 -6.20
CA SER A 53 -1.34 9.42 -6.53
C SER A 53 -0.33 8.63 -5.68
N GLY A 54 0.68 8.05 -6.32
CA GLY A 54 1.71 7.23 -5.69
C GLY A 54 1.31 5.76 -5.47
N VAL A 55 0.10 5.36 -5.85
CA VAL A 55 -0.36 3.96 -5.82
C VAL A 55 -0.49 3.44 -7.24
N ILE A 56 0.08 2.27 -7.49
CA ILE A 56 -0.05 1.53 -8.76
C ILE A 56 -0.81 0.25 -8.46
N TYR A 57 -1.83 -0.03 -9.25
CA TYR A 57 -2.54 -1.30 -9.19
C TYR A 57 -1.73 -2.39 -9.89
N ASP A 58 -1.46 -3.48 -9.18
CA ASP A 58 -0.58 -4.58 -9.61
C ASP A 58 -1.34 -5.91 -9.79
N GLY A 59 -2.64 -5.83 -10.05
CA GLY A 59 -3.51 -7.00 -10.24
C GLY A 59 -4.29 -7.40 -8.99
N SER A 60 -5.22 -8.33 -9.19
CA SER A 60 -6.09 -8.84 -8.14
C SER A 60 -5.75 -10.29 -7.82
N ARG A 61 -6.29 -10.75 -6.68
CA ARG A 61 -5.94 -12.06 -6.15
C ARG A 61 -7.17 -12.70 -5.51
N ILE A 62 -7.40 -13.98 -5.81
CA ILE A 62 -8.40 -14.82 -5.15
C ILE A 62 -7.77 -16.16 -4.77
N GLY A 63 -8.20 -16.71 -3.63
CA GLY A 63 -7.75 -17.98 -3.12
C GLY A 63 -8.83 -18.60 -2.25
N LEU A 64 -8.85 -19.93 -2.19
CA LEU A 64 -9.72 -20.67 -1.30
C LEU A 64 -8.95 -21.08 -0.04
N GLY A 65 -9.64 -21.04 1.10
CA GLY A 65 -9.08 -21.43 2.39
C GLY A 65 -8.12 -20.41 3.01
N PHE A 66 -7.33 -20.86 3.98
CA PHE A 66 -6.40 -20.03 4.74
C PHE A 66 -5.01 -19.98 4.09
N ALA A 67 -4.95 -19.57 2.84
CA ALA A 67 -3.71 -19.46 2.07
C ALA A 67 -3.60 -18.09 1.38
N PHE A 68 -2.37 -17.65 1.11
CA PHE A 68 -2.16 -16.43 0.34
C PHE A 68 -2.66 -16.64 -1.10
N PRO A 69 -3.52 -15.76 -1.63
CA PRO A 69 -4.14 -15.96 -2.92
C PRO A 69 -3.13 -15.80 -4.07
N PRO A 70 -2.96 -16.82 -4.94
CA PRO A 70 -1.86 -16.86 -5.89
C PRO A 70 -2.08 -15.96 -7.11
N ILE A 71 -3.31 -15.87 -7.65
CA ILE A 71 -3.62 -15.21 -8.94
C ILE A 71 -5.03 -14.57 -8.97
N ASP A 72 -5.33 -13.85 -10.04
CA ASP A 72 -6.67 -13.35 -10.42
C ASP A 72 -7.71 -14.47 -10.64
N ILE A 73 -9.01 -14.13 -10.56
CA ILE A 73 -10.09 -15.10 -10.81
C ILE A 73 -10.10 -15.54 -12.27
N SER A 74 -9.96 -16.84 -12.53
CA SER A 74 -10.20 -17.45 -13.85
C SER A 74 -9.49 -16.76 -15.04
N GLY A 75 -8.34 -16.10 -14.80
CA GLY A 75 -7.63 -15.34 -15.82
C GLY A 75 -8.31 -14.04 -16.27
N VAL A 76 -9.31 -13.55 -15.54
CA VAL A 76 -9.99 -12.29 -15.81
C VAL A 76 -9.21 -11.14 -15.16
N PRO A 77 -8.56 -10.28 -15.95
CA PRO A 77 -7.85 -9.13 -15.40
C PRO A 77 -8.85 -8.17 -14.72
N ASN A 78 -8.38 -7.39 -13.75
CA ASN A 78 -9.18 -6.37 -13.06
C ASN A 78 -10.44 -6.97 -12.41
N SER A 79 -10.28 -8.04 -11.64
CA SER A 79 -11.38 -8.73 -10.95
C SER A 79 -11.31 -8.52 -9.43
N ASN A 80 -12.33 -8.88 -8.66
CA ASN A 80 -12.29 -8.93 -7.19
C ASN A 80 -12.02 -7.59 -6.45
N PHE A 81 -12.74 -6.54 -6.79
CA PHE A 81 -12.74 -5.31 -5.97
C PHE A 81 -13.85 -5.38 -4.93
N GLY A 82 -13.48 -5.43 -3.66
CA GLY A 82 -14.43 -5.48 -2.54
C GLY A 82 -13.78 -4.95 -1.24
N PRO A 83 -12.60 -5.44 -0.86
CA PRO A 83 -11.79 -4.79 0.15
C PRO A 83 -11.30 -3.43 -0.34
N ASN A 84 -11.46 -2.39 0.47
CA ASN A 84 -10.98 -1.04 0.18
C ASN A 84 -10.41 -0.40 1.45
N PHE A 85 -9.60 0.64 1.29
CA PHE A 85 -8.92 1.30 2.39
C PHE A 85 -8.80 2.81 2.15
N GLN A 86 -8.70 3.55 3.24
CA GLN A 86 -8.37 4.98 3.21
C GLN A 86 -6.98 5.16 3.77
N PHE A 87 -6.25 6.11 3.20
CA PHE A 87 -4.90 6.43 3.66
C PHE A 87 -4.66 7.93 3.59
N SER A 88 -3.69 8.39 4.36
CA SER A 88 -3.12 9.72 4.26
C SER A 88 -1.61 9.58 4.03
N THR A 89 -1.07 10.42 3.16
CA THR A 89 0.38 10.48 2.95
C THR A 89 1.02 11.18 4.15
N ARG A 90 1.94 10.50 4.84
CA ARG A 90 2.86 11.16 5.77
C ARG A 90 4.08 11.64 5.00
N THR A 91 4.31 12.95 4.97
CA THR A 91 5.55 13.53 4.47
C THR A 91 6.69 13.14 5.41
N SER A 92 7.65 12.38 4.88
CA SER A 92 8.97 12.04 5.45
C SER A 92 8.98 11.40 6.85
N VAL A 93 9.40 10.15 6.91
CA VAL A 93 10.13 9.67 8.10
C VAL A 93 11.39 10.53 8.20
N PRO A 94 11.69 11.18 9.34
CA PRO A 94 12.98 11.84 9.52
C PRO A 94 14.08 10.86 9.16
N ASP A 95 14.97 11.23 8.24
CA ASP A 95 16.14 10.43 7.94
C ASP A 95 16.83 10.09 9.27
N ALA A 96 17.11 8.82 9.53
CA ALA A 96 17.64 8.33 10.82
C ALA A 96 19.10 8.77 11.06
N GLY A 97 19.48 9.96 10.58
CA GLY A 97 20.83 10.52 10.62
C GLY A 97 21.73 10.04 9.48
N THR A 98 21.24 9.20 8.55
CA THR A 98 22.05 8.63 7.48
C THR A 98 22.46 9.65 6.44
N THR A 99 21.57 10.57 6.03
CA THR A 99 21.96 11.70 5.17
C THR A 99 23.00 12.59 5.84
N GLY A 100 22.82 12.92 7.13
CA GLY A 100 23.79 13.74 7.88
C GLY A 100 25.17 13.08 7.95
N SER A 101 25.22 11.77 8.15
CA SER A 101 26.45 10.98 8.22
C SER A 101 27.17 10.92 6.87
N LEU A 102 26.44 10.70 5.77
CA LEU A 102 26.99 10.72 4.40
C LEU A 102 27.51 12.11 4.02
N PHE A 103 26.79 13.16 4.40
CA PHE A 103 27.23 14.54 4.17
C PHE A 103 28.49 14.88 4.98
N GLY A 104 28.56 14.44 6.23
CA GLY A 104 29.75 14.60 7.07
C GLY A 104 30.97 13.85 6.50
N LEU A 105 30.80 12.59 6.09
CA LEU A 105 31.88 11.78 5.53
C LEU A 105 32.39 12.32 4.19
N SER A 106 31.49 12.80 3.32
CA SER A 106 31.88 13.42 2.04
C SER A 106 32.66 14.72 2.25
N LEU A 107 32.24 15.59 3.18
CA LEU A 107 33.00 16.80 3.55
C LEU A 107 34.38 16.48 4.15
N MET A 108 34.46 15.45 5.00
CA MET A 108 35.75 14.98 5.53
C MET A 108 36.66 14.47 4.41
N GLY A 109 36.14 13.66 3.49
CA GLY A 109 36.90 13.16 2.33
C GLY A 109 37.45 14.31 1.47
N LEU A 110 36.63 15.33 1.19
CA LEU A 110 37.05 16.53 0.47
C LEU A 110 38.16 17.31 1.18
N ALA A 111 38.09 17.43 2.51
CA ALA A 111 39.13 18.08 3.31
C ALA A 111 40.47 17.31 3.27
N PHE A 112 40.42 15.98 3.31
CA PHE A 112 41.62 15.14 3.16
C PHE A 112 42.22 15.20 1.75
N LEU A 113 41.40 15.32 0.69
CA LEU A 113 41.90 15.52 -0.67
C LEU A 113 42.57 16.89 -0.85
N ARG A 114 41.98 17.96 -0.31
CA ARG A 114 42.60 19.32 -0.37
C ARG A 114 43.99 19.38 0.26
N ARG A 115 44.24 18.55 1.29
CA ARG A 115 45.52 18.53 1.99
C ARG A 115 46.62 17.76 1.24
N LYS A 116 46.28 17.00 0.18
CA LYS A 116 47.21 16.22 -0.64
C LYS A 116 47.60 16.88 -1.97
N ILE A 117 46.99 18.02 -2.33
CA ILE A 117 47.37 18.77 -3.54
C ILE A 117 48.35 19.86 -3.11
N PRO A 118 49.67 19.72 -3.34
CA PRO A 118 50.61 20.82 -3.14
C PRO A 118 50.32 21.93 -4.17
N ALA A 119 50.46 23.19 -3.72
CA ALA A 119 50.32 24.39 -4.53
C ALA A 119 51.38 24.47 -5.64
#